data_AF-A0A3S4INL1-F1
#
_entry.id   AF-A0A3S4INL1-F1
#
_cell.length_a   1.000
_cell.length_b   1.000
_cell.length_c   1.000
_cell.angle_alpha   90.00
_cell.angle_beta   90.00
_cell.angle_gamma   90.00
#
_symmetry.space_group_name_H-M   'P 1'
#
loop_
_entity.id
_entity.type
_entity.pdbx_description
1 polymer ?
#
loop_
_entity_poly.entity_id
_entity_poly.type
_entity_poly.pdbx_seq_one_letter_code
_entity_poly.pdbx_strand_id
1 'polypeptide(L)'
;MSARQDDSEAVGALGQAYSQRGDRARAVAQFEKALAMAPHSSSRDKWESLLKVNRYWLLIQQGDAALKANNLAQAERFYQQARAVDNTDSYAVLGLGGCGDGAQR
;
A
#
# COMPACT_ATOMS: atom_id res chain seq x y z
N MET A 1 -5.49 8.20 26.56
CA MET A 1 -5.26 7.60 25.23
C MET A 1 -5.26 8.64 24.09
N SER A 2 -5.29 9.96 24.37
CA SER A 2 -5.51 11.00 23.35
C SER A 2 -4.27 11.48 22.59
N ALA A 3 -3.06 11.47 23.17
CA ALA A 3 -1.88 11.96 22.45
C ALA A 3 -1.51 11.08 21.22
N ARG A 4 -1.54 9.75 21.38
CA ARG A 4 -1.15 8.81 20.31
C ARG A 4 -2.08 8.83 19.09
N GLN A 5 -3.34 9.21 19.24
CA GLN A 5 -4.30 9.29 18.15
C GLN A 5 -4.05 10.55 17.31
N ASP A 6 -3.83 11.70 17.95
CA ASP A 6 -3.40 12.95 17.29
C ASP A 6 -2.09 12.78 16.53
N ASP A 7 -1.07 12.14 17.13
CA ASP A 7 0.21 11.87 16.47
C ASP A 7 0.03 11.04 15.20
N SER A 8 -0.84 10.03 15.24
CA SER A 8 -1.08 9.13 14.11
C SER A 8 -1.85 9.82 12.98
N GLU A 9 -2.79 10.70 13.32
CA GLU A 9 -3.52 11.50 12.35
C GLU A 9 -2.62 12.52 11.66
N ALA A 10 -1.73 13.19 12.41
CA ALA A 10 -0.75 14.11 11.82
C ALA A 10 0.20 13.39 10.85
N VAL A 11 0.69 12.21 11.22
CA VAL A 11 1.54 11.38 10.35
C VAL A 11 0.77 10.89 9.11
N GLY A 12 -0.48 10.47 9.26
CA GLY A 12 -1.32 10.11 8.12
C GLY A 12 -1.62 11.30 7.19
N ALA A 13 -1.88 12.48 7.75
CA ALA A 13 -2.10 13.71 6.99
C ALA A 13 -0.83 14.12 6.21
N LEU A 14 0.35 13.96 6.79
CA LEU A 14 1.63 14.11 6.10
C LEU A 14 1.72 13.14 4.91
N GLY A 15 1.35 11.87 5.11
CA GLY A 15 1.28 10.89 4.03
C GLY A 15 0.37 11.33 2.88
N GLN A 16 -0.79 11.89 3.21
CA GLN A 16 -1.72 12.42 2.22
C GLN A 16 -1.15 13.62 1.47
N ALA A 17 -0.44 14.52 2.14
CA ALA A 17 0.24 15.65 1.49
C ALA A 17 1.32 15.17 0.50
N TYR A 18 2.12 14.17 0.89
CA TYR A 18 3.10 13.55 -0.03
C TYR A 18 2.43 12.89 -1.23
N SER A 19 1.31 12.20 -1.01
CA SER A 19 0.49 11.58 -2.06
C SER A 19 0.02 12.62 -3.09
N GLN A 20 -0.46 13.78 -2.62
CA GLN A 20 -0.90 14.89 -3.48
C GLN A 20 0.25 15.51 -4.27
N ARG A 21 1.44 15.57 -3.67
CA ARG A 21 2.65 16.07 -4.34
C ARG A 21 3.24 15.10 -5.37
N GLY A 22 2.74 13.87 -5.44
CA GLY A 22 3.29 12.80 -6.28
C GLY A 22 4.44 12.04 -5.63
N ASP A 23 4.84 12.38 -4.40
CA ASP A 23 5.82 11.65 -3.59
C ASP A 23 5.20 10.38 -2.97
N ARG A 24 4.69 9.49 -3.82
CA ARG A 24 3.99 8.26 -3.42
C ARG A 24 4.83 7.39 -2.47
N ALA A 25 6.14 7.32 -2.68
CA ALA A 25 7.07 6.58 -1.81
C ALA A 25 7.10 7.13 -0.37
N ARG A 26 7.15 8.46 -0.20
CA ARG A 26 7.13 9.07 1.13
C ARG A 26 5.74 8.93 1.76
N ALA A 27 4.69 9.02 0.96
CA ALA A 27 3.32 8.83 1.40
C ALA A 27 3.13 7.45 2.04
N VAL A 28 3.56 6.39 1.35
CA VAL A 28 3.56 4.99 1.83
C VAL A 28 4.24 4.90 3.20
N ALA A 29 5.46 5.41 3.32
CA ALA A 29 6.22 5.35 4.59
C ALA A 29 5.51 6.08 5.75
N GLN A 30 4.85 7.21 5.48
CA GLN A 30 4.07 7.91 6.51
C GLN A 30 2.83 7.12 6.90
N PHE A 31 2.07 6.56 5.95
CA PHE A 31 0.89 5.76 6.28
C PHE A 31 1.25 4.50 7.08
N GLU A 32 2.32 3.79 6.72
CA GLU A 32 2.80 2.65 7.51
C GLU A 32 3.17 3.05 8.94
N LYS A 33 3.79 4.22 9.10
CA LYS A 33 4.14 4.76 10.42
C LYS A 33 2.89 5.12 11.23
N ALA A 34 1.87 5.72 10.61
CA ALA A 34 0.59 6.02 11.25
C ALA A 34 -0.12 4.73 11.72
N LEU A 35 -0.12 3.68 10.89
CA LEU A 35 -0.68 2.36 11.22
C LEU A 35 0.08 1.69 12.38
N ALA A 36 1.41 1.82 12.41
CA ALA A 36 2.24 1.28 13.49
C ALA A 36 2.07 2.04 14.82
N MET A 37 1.81 3.35 14.76
CA MET A 37 1.62 4.20 15.94
C MET A 37 0.26 4.00 16.62
N ALA A 38 -0.81 3.87 15.82
CA ALA A 38 -2.16 3.63 16.33
C ALA A 38 -2.85 2.46 15.61
N PRO A 39 -2.48 1.20 15.94
CA PRO A 39 -3.08 0.02 15.33
C PRO A 39 -4.56 -0.19 15.69
N HIS A 40 -5.09 0.52 16.69
CA HIS A 40 -6.47 0.45 17.18
C HIS A 40 -7.27 1.76 16.94
N SER A 41 -6.77 2.67 16.10
CA SER A 41 -7.51 3.90 15.77
C SER A 41 -8.55 3.68 14.68
N SER A 42 -9.68 4.36 14.75
CA SER A 42 -10.71 4.36 13.70
C SER A 42 -10.21 4.92 12.36
N SER A 43 -9.13 5.71 12.37
CA SER A 43 -8.51 6.22 11.14
C SER A 43 -7.57 5.20 10.48
N ARG A 44 -7.37 4.03 11.10
CA ARG A 44 -6.52 2.96 10.55
C ARG A 44 -6.97 2.56 9.16
N ASP A 45 -8.25 2.22 8.99
CA ASP A 45 -8.81 1.77 7.70
C ASP A 45 -8.56 2.81 6.60
N LYS A 46 -8.72 4.09 6.93
CA LYS A 46 -8.42 5.22 6.03
C LYS A 46 -6.94 5.23 5.61
N TRP A 47 -6.01 5.09 6.56
CA TRP A 47 -4.57 5.07 6.25
C TRP A 47 -4.18 3.83 5.45
N GLU A 48 -4.80 2.69 5.72
CA GLU A 48 -4.58 1.45 4.98
C GLU A 48 -5.05 1.57 3.52
N SER A 49 -6.25 2.12 3.28
CA SER A 49 -6.74 2.39 1.91
C SER A 49 -5.81 3.35 1.17
N LEU A 50 -5.39 4.45 1.81
CA LEU A 50 -4.47 5.40 1.20
C LEU A 50 -3.10 4.78 0.93
N LEU A 51 -2.59 3.93 1.83
CA LEU A 51 -1.34 3.20 1.65
C LEU A 51 -1.39 2.30 0.40
N LYS A 52 -2.47 1.52 0.24
CA LYS A 52 -2.65 0.66 -0.93
C LYS A 52 -2.68 1.46 -2.23
N VAL A 53 -3.49 2.52 -2.29
CA VAL A 53 -3.58 3.40 -3.46
C VAL A 53 -2.21 4.01 -3.79
N ASN A 54 -1.47 4.48 -2.79
CA ASN A 54 -0.15 5.06 -3.02
C ASN A 54 0.88 4.01 -3.48
N ARG A 55 0.82 2.79 -2.94
CA ARG A 55 1.67 1.68 -3.37
C ARG A 55 1.37 1.24 -4.80
N TYR A 56 0.10 1.22 -5.19
CA TYR A 56 -0.33 1.00 -6.57
C TYR A 56 0.32 2.02 -7.51
N TRP A 57 0.13 3.32 -7.25
CA TRP A 57 0.70 4.38 -8.10
C TRP A 57 2.22 4.35 -8.11
N LEU A 58 2.86 3.99 -7.00
CA LEU A 58 4.32 3.84 -6.93
C LEU A 58 4.83 2.70 -7.84
N LEU A 59 4.10 1.59 -7.93
CA LEU A 59 4.43 0.50 -8.85
C LEU A 59 4.25 0.93 -10.30
N ILE A 60 3.16 1.62 -10.63
CA ILE A 60 2.95 2.21 -11.97
C ILE A 60 4.12 3.14 -12.36
N GLN A 61 4.56 4.01 -11.43
CA GLN A 61 5.69 4.91 -11.68
C GLN A 61 7.02 4.19 -11.86
N GLN A 62 7.28 3.14 -11.06
CA GLN A 62 8.46 2.29 -11.26
C GLN A 62 8.41 1.57 -12.61
N GLY A 63 7.22 1.13 -13.03
CA GLY A 63 6.99 0.57 -14.35
C GLY A 63 7.36 1.54 -15.47
N ASP A 64 6.89 2.78 -15.36
CA ASP A 64 7.17 3.85 -16.32
C ASP A 64 8.66 4.21 -16.37
N ALA A 65 9.31 4.29 -15.21
CA ALA A 65 10.75 4.51 -15.13
C ALA A 65 11.54 3.36 -15.76
N ALA A 66 11.11 2.11 -15.56
CA ALA A 66 11.70 0.95 -16.21
C ALA A 66 11.48 0.95 -17.73
N LEU A 67 10.31 1.37 -18.22
CA LEU A 67 10.06 1.56 -19.65
C LEU A 67 11.01 2.60 -20.24
N LYS A 68 11.17 3.75 -19.57
CA LYS A 68 12.11 4.81 -19.99
C LYS A 68 13.56 4.35 -19.99
N ALA A 69 13.93 3.43 -19.09
CA ALA A 69 15.23 2.79 -19.07
C ALA A 69 15.38 1.65 -20.10
N ASN A 70 14.43 1.49 -21.03
CA ASN A 70 14.38 0.43 -22.04
C ASN A 70 14.30 -0.99 -21.45
N ASN A 71 13.84 -1.10 -20.18
CA ASN A 71 13.69 -2.34 -19.43
C ASN A 71 12.22 -2.79 -19.42
N LEU A 72 11.72 -3.21 -20.59
CA LEU A 72 10.35 -3.70 -20.79
C LEU A 72 9.97 -4.82 -19.81
N ALA A 73 10.88 -5.78 -19.59
CA ALA A 73 10.64 -6.92 -18.69
C ALA A 73 10.41 -6.47 -17.23
N GLN A 74 11.14 -5.46 -16.75
CA GLN A 74 10.93 -4.93 -15.40
C GLN A 74 9.65 -4.11 -15.32
N ALA A 75 9.38 -3.30 -16.33
CA ALA A 75 8.17 -2.50 -16.39
C ALA A 75 6.90 -3.34 -16.32
N GLU A 76 6.84 -4.41 -17.13
CA GLU A 76 5.70 -5.31 -17.17
C GLU A 76 5.45 -5.97 -15.80
N ARG A 77 6.50 -6.36 -15.10
CA ARG A 77 6.41 -6.90 -13.73
C ARG A 77 5.88 -5.88 -12.73
N PHE A 78 6.29 -4.62 -12.82
CA PHE A 78 5.77 -3.57 -11.94
C PHE A 78 4.29 -3.28 -12.22
N TYR A 79 3.88 -3.22 -13.48
CA TYR A 79 2.48 -3.04 -13.86
C TYR A 79 1.59 -4.21 -13.44
N GLN A 80 2.07 -5.45 -13.59
CA GLN A 80 1.33 -6.62 -13.11
C GLN A 80 1.15 -6.61 -11.59
N GLN A 81 2.19 -6.22 -10.84
CA GLN A 81 2.08 -6.06 -9.39
C GLN A 81 1.08 -4.97 -9.02
N ALA A 82 1.11 -3.83 -9.71
CA ALA A 82 0.14 -2.75 -9.47
C ALA A 82 -1.30 -3.27 -9.70
N ARG A 83 -1.55 -3.92 -10.83
CA ARG A 83 -2.85 -4.52 -11.13
C ARG A 83 -3.26 -5.56 -10.09
N ALA A 84 -2.33 -6.35 -9.57
CA ALA A 84 -2.63 -7.30 -8.51
C ALA A 84 -3.08 -6.57 -7.22
N VAL A 85 -2.46 -5.45 -6.86
CA VAL A 85 -2.85 -4.65 -5.68
C VAL A 85 -4.30 -4.14 -5.80
N ASP A 86 -4.68 -3.60 -6.95
CA ASP A 86 -6.05 -3.12 -7.20
C ASP A 86 -7.07 -4.28 -7.24
N ASN A 87 -6.69 -5.38 -7.92
CA ASN A 87 -7.53 -6.57 -8.03
C ASN A 87 -7.64 -7.35 -6.71
N THR A 88 -6.71 -7.17 -5.77
CA THR A 88 -6.81 -7.69 -4.40
C THR A 88 -7.68 -6.84 -3.48
N ASP A 89 -8.01 -5.60 -3.86
CA ASP A 89 -9.01 -4.79 -3.15
C ASP A 89 -10.45 -5.25 -3.50
N SER A 90 -10.62 -5.94 -4.64
CA SER A 90 -11.73 -6.87 -4.79
C SER A 90 -11.50 -8.05 -3.85
N TYR A 91 -12.15 -8.00 -2.70
CA TYR A 91 -12.14 -8.92 -1.56
C TYR A 91 -12.50 -10.40 -1.86
N ALA A 92 -12.22 -10.93 -3.06
CA ALA A 92 -12.69 -12.23 -3.51
C ALA A 92 -11.68 -12.97 -4.40
N VAL A 93 -10.63 -13.53 -3.78
CA VAL A 93 -10.23 -14.93 -4.06
C VAL A 93 -9.98 -15.63 -2.71
N LEU A 94 -10.98 -15.60 -1.83
CA LEU A 94 -11.23 -16.72 -0.92
C LEU A 94 -12.12 -17.69 -1.70
N GLY A 95 -11.49 -18.53 -2.51
CA GLY A 95 -12.20 -19.48 -3.36
C GLY A 95 -11.29 -20.14 -4.38
N LEU A 96 -10.55 -21.15 -3.92
CA LEU A 96 -9.93 -22.24 -4.68
C LEU A 96 -8.44 -22.10 -5.06
N GLY A 97 -7.64 -22.99 -4.47
CA GLY A 97 -6.31 -23.35 -4.94
C GLY A 97 -5.44 -23.94 -3.82
N GLY A 98 -5.68 -25.21 -3.46
CA GLY A 98 -5.03 -25.89 -2.33
C GLY A 98 -3.51 -26.10 -2.45
N CYS A 99 -2.84 -25.93 -1.30
CA CYS A 99 -1.57 -26.53 -0.88
C CYS A 99 -1.43 -26.09 0.59
N GLY A 100 -1.32 -26.90 1.64
CA GLY A 100 -0.76 -28.22 1.84
C GLY A 100 -0.26 -28.21 3.29
N ASP A 101 -0.68 -29.20 4.07
CA ASP A 101 -0.10 -29.71 5.32
C ASP A 101 0.28 -28.77 6.49
N GLY A 102 -0.24 -29.12 7.68
CA GLY A 102 0.26 -28.60 8.95
C GLY A 102 -0.57 -29.01 10.14
N ALA A 103 -0.41 -30.27 10.57
CA ALA A 103 -1.00 -30.84 11.78
C ALA A 103 -0.90 -29.96 13.04
N GLN A 104 -1.95 -29.95 13.86
CA GLN A 104 -1.80 -29.96 15.32
C GLN A 104 -3.09 -30.50 15.97
N ARG A 105 -3.11 -31.84 16.08
CA ARG A 105 -3.81 -32.72 17.04
C ARG A 105 -5.34 -32.68 17.15
#